data_AF-R7QXA1-F1
#
_entry.id   AF-R7QXA1-F1
#
_cell.length_a   1.000
_cell.length_b   1.000
_cell.length_c   1.000
_cell.angle_alpha   90.00
_cell.angle_beta   90.00
_cell.angle_gamma   90.00
#
_symmetry.space_group_name_H-M   'P 1'
#
loop_
_entity.id
_entity.type
_entity.pdbx_description
1 polymer ?
#
loop_
_entity_poly.entity_id
_entity_poly.type
_entity_poly.pdbx_seq_one_letter_code
_entity_poly.pdbx_strand_id
1 'polypeptide(L)' 'MINPTKLFQIKNAWDTFSANHPKFSKFLQAAGKHGIGEGSVLEVSITNAAGETITSNLKLTASDMQLFESLKELAGK' A
#
# COMPACT_ATOMS: atom_id res chain seq x y z
N MET A 1 8.00 -9.46 -19.06
CA MET A 1 7.50 -10.77 -18.62
C MET A 1 7.87 -10.96 -17.15
N ILE A 2 6.88 -11.07 -16.27
CA ILE A 2 7.13 -11.34 -14.84
C ILE A 2 7.58 -12.80 -14.71
N ASN A 3 8.74 -13.03 -14.10
CA ASN A 3 9.25 -14.38 -13.87
C ASN A 3 8.40 -15.07 -12.77
N PRO A 4 7.78 -16.23 -13.03
CA PRO A 4 6.94 -16.95 -12.06
C PRO A 4 7.64 -17.19 -10.71
N THR A 5 8.93 -17.50 -10.74
CA THR A 5 9.73 -17.75 -9.51
C THR A 5 9.86 -16.50 -8.65
N LYS A 6 10.00 -15.31 -9.27
CA LYS A 6 10.04 -14.03 -8.54
C LYS A 6 8.69 -13.71 -7.90
N LEU A 7 7.58 -14.07 -8.55
CA LEU A 7 6.24 -13.87 -7.99
C LEU A 7 6.02 -14.70 -6.71
N PHE A 8 6.43 -15.98 -6.72
CA PHE A 8 6.36 -16.83 -5.52
C PHE A 8 7.23 -16.30 -4.37
N GLN A 9 8.42 -15.79 -4.66
CA GLN A 9 9.29 -15.16 -3.66
C GLN A 9 8.65 -13.91 -3.04
N ILE A 10 8.07 -13.04 -3.88
CA ILE A 10 7.36 -11.84 -3.42
C ILE A 10 6.17 -12.22 -2.54
N LYS A 11 5.39 -13.25 -2.93
CA LYS A 11 4.27 -13.74 -2.12
C LYS A 11 4.74 -14.21 -0.74
N ASN A 12 5.78 -15.04 -0.66
CA ASN A 12 6.30 -15.53 0.62
C ASN A 12 6.84 -14.39 1.51
N ALA A 13 7.53 -13.42 0.91
CA ALA A 13 7.98 -12.22 1.63
C ALA A 13 6.79 -11.41 2.15
N TRP A 14 5.74 -11.26 1.36
CA TRP A 14 4.50 -10.57 1.76
C TRP A 14 3.75 -11.30 2.89
N ASP A 15 3.68 -12.63 2.83
CA ASP A 15 3.05 -13.44 3.87
C ASP A 15 3.81 -13.27 5.20
N THR A 16 5.14 -13.30 5.16
CA THR A 16 6.00 -13.09 6.34
C THR A 16 5.85 -11.67 6.89
N PHE A 17 5.86 -10.67 6.02
CA PHE A 17 5.68 -9.26 6.40
C PHE A 17 4.29 -9.02 7.02
N SER A 18 3.24 -9.59 6.44
CA SER A 18 1.87 -9.49 6.95
C SER A 18 1.72 -10.20 8.30
N ALA A 19 2.43 -11.30 8.53
CA ALA A 19 2.47 -12.00 9.82
C ALA A 19 3.19 -11.15 10.90
N ASN A 20 4.29 -10.49 10.54
CA ASN A 20 5.03 -9.59 11.44
C ASN A 20 4.27 -8.28 11.72
N HIS A 21 3.46 -7.80 10.76
CA HIS A 21 2.75 -6.53 10.83
C HIS A 21 1.24 -6.66 10.54
N PRO A 22 0.48 -7.42 11.36
CA PRO A 22 -0.92 -7.74 11.08
C PRO A 22 -1.83 -6.51 11.07
N LYS A 23 -1.49 -5.48 11.86
CA LYS A 23 -2.23 -4.21 11.87
C LYS A 23 -2.13 -3.48 10.53
N PHE A 24 -0.94 -3.48 9.91
CA PHE A 24 -0.71 -2.79 8.65
C PHE A 24 -1.43 -3.47 7.49
N SER A 25 -1.38 -4.80 7.40
CA SER A 25 -2.14 -5.55 6.38
C SER A 25 -3.66 -5.30 6.50
N LYS A 26 -4.21 -5.33 7.72
CA LYS A 26 -5.63 -4.98 7.96
C LYS A 26 -5.96 -3.53 7.60
N PHE A 27 -5.06 -2.59 7.91
CA PHE A 27 -5.20 -1.20 7.53
C PHE A 27 -5.28 -1.03 6.00
N LEU A 28 -4.38 -1.65 5.23
CA LEU A 28 -4.43 -1.60 3.77
C LEU A 28 -5.73 -2.17 3.20
N GLN A 29 -6.22 -3.29 3.75
CA GLN A 29 -7.51 -3.86 3.33
C GLN A 29 -8.68 -2.90 3.60
N ALA A 30 -8.71 -2.25 4.76
CA ALA A 30 -9.75 -1.29 5.11
C ALA A 30 -9.65 -0.02 4.26
N ALA A 31 -8.43 0.51 4.06
CA ALA A 31 -8.16 1.66 3.22
C ALA A 31 -8.62 1.43 1.78
N GLY A 32 -8.31 0.27 1.20
CA GLY A 32 -8.74 -0.10 -0.15
C GLY A 32 -10.25 -0.27 -0.33
N LYS A 33 -10.98 -0.64 0.73
CA LYS A 33 -12.44 -0.84 0.69
C LYS A 33 -13.24 0.44 0.96
N HIS A 34 -12.77 1.31 1.84
CA HIS A 34 -13.57 2.40 2.40
C HIS A 34 -12.83 3.73 2.57
N GLY A 35 -11.50 3.76 2.49
CA GLY A 35 -10.69 4.87 3.01
C GLY A 35 -10.08 5.80 1.96
N ILE A 36 -10.06 5.42 0.69
CA ILE A 36 -9.34 6.14 -0.37
C ILE A 36 -10.33 6.63 -1.43
N GLY A 37 -10.57 7.94 -1.43
CA GLY A 37 -11.40 8.65 -2.41
C GLY A 37 -10.77 9.99 -2.82
N GLU A 38 -11.29 10.62 -3.88
CA GLU A 38 -10.84 11.95 -4.30
C GLU A 38 -10.99 12.96 -3.13
N GLY A 39 -9.98 13.80 -2.95
CA GLY A 39 -9.92 14.77 -1.86
C GLY A 39 -9.50 14.19 -0.50
N SER A 40 -9.36 12.87 -0.38
CA SER A 40 -8.78 12.26 0.82
C SER A 40 -7.34 12.72 1.00
N VAL A 41 -6.92 12.92 2.25
CA VAL A 41 -5.53 13.26 2.58
C VAL A 41 -4.86 12.00 3.13
N LEU A 42 -3.82 11.54 2.44
CA LEU A 42 -2.94 10.49 2.90
C LEU A 42 -1.75 11.14 3.61
N GLU A 43 -1.48 10.74 4.85
CA GLU A 43 -0.26 11.08 5.57
C GLU A 43 0.62 9.85 5.67
N VAL A 44 1.90 10.00 5.32
CA VAL A 44 2.91 8.97 5.50
C VAL A 44 4.00 9.54 6.39
N SER A 45 4.17 8.93 7.55
CA SER A 45 5.25 9.23 8.48
C SER A 45 6.18 8.05 8.61
N ILE A 46 7.48 8.31 8.48
CA ILE A 46 8.54 7.33 8.68
C ILE A 46 9.44 7.85 9.79
N THR A 47 9.50 7.11 10.89
CA THR A 47 10.48 7.33 11.95
C THR A 47 11.60 6.30 11.79
N ASN A 48 12.83 6.78 11.57
CA ASN A 48 13.99 5.91 11.41
C ASN A 48 14.51 5.41 12.78
N ALA A 49 15.48 4.50 12.76
CA ALA A 49 16.07 3.94 13.99
C ALA A 49 16.84 4.98 14.84
N ALA A 50 17.22 6.12 14.27
CA ALA A 50 17.82 7.24 14.98
C ALA A 50 16.78 8.16 15.64
N GLY A 51 15.48 7.90 15.44
CA GLY A 51 14.38 8.69 16.00
C GLY A 51 13.97 9.89 15.14
N GLU A 52 14.60 10.11 13.99
CA GLU A 52 14.22 11.18 13.07
C GLU A 52 12.96 10.77 12.33
N THR A 53 12.00 11.70 12.24
CA THR A 53 10.72 11.47 11.56
C THR A 53 10.59 12.36 10.35
N ILE A 54 10.33 11.74 9.19
CA ILE A 54 9.90 12.45 7.98
C ILE A 54 8.41 12.20 7.77
N THR A 55 7.66 13.27 7.48
CA THR A 55 6.23 13.21 7.20
C THR A 55 5.94 13.85 5.85
N SER A 56 5.06 13.23 5.08
CA SER A 56 4.54 13.77 3.83
C SER A 56 3.03 13.63 3.77
N ASN A 57 2.35 14.65 3.24
CA ASN A 57 0.92 14.67 3.04
C ASN A 57 0.60 14.75 1.55
N LEU A 58 -0.31 13.90 1.09
CA LEU A 58 -0.78 13.85 -0.28
C LEU A 58 -2.29 14.01 -0.29
N LYS A 59 -2.80 15.07 -0.93
CA LYS A 59 -4.22 15.19 -1.21
C LYS A 59 -4.52 14.51 -2.53
N LEU A 60 -5.32 13.45 -2.47
CA LEU A 60 -5.62 12.64 -3.64
C LEU A 60 -6.49 13.39 -4.65
N THR A 61 -6.11 13.28 -5.91
CA THR A 61 -6.81 13.87 -7.05
C THR A 61 -7.58 12.80 -7.82
N ALA A 62 -8.47 13.22 -8.71
CA ALA A 62 -9.18 12.31 -9.60
C ALA A 62 -8.24 11.43 -10.45
N SER A 63 -7.09 11.96 -10.91
CA SER A 63 -6.12 11.16 -11.68
C SER A 63 -5.42 10.09 -10.85
N ASP A 64 -5.21 10.32 -9.56
CA ASP A 64 -4.65 9.32 -8.66
C ASP A 64 -5.62 8.16 -8.44
N MET A 65 -6.93 8.44 -8.48
CA MET A 65 -7.95 7.42 -8.39
C MET A 65 -7.91 6.49 -9.59
N GLN A 66 -7.89 7.04 -10.81
CA GLN A 66 -7.74 6.24 -12.02
C GLN A 66 -6.50 5.32 -11.98
N LEU A 67 -5.39 5.78 -11.40
CA LEU A 67 -4.22 4.94 -11.18
C LEU A 67 -4.50 3.79 -10.18
N PHE A 68 -5.15 4.06 -9.05
CA PHE A 68 -5.46 3.04 -8.05
C PHE A 68 -6.47 2.01 -8.56
N GLU A 69 -7.47 2.43 -9.32
CA GLU A 69 -8.37 1.51 -10.03
C GLU A 69 -7.58 0.61 -11.00
N SER A 70 -6.68 1.18 -11.80
CA SER A 70 -5.81 0.40 -12.71
C SER A 70 -4.92 -0.60 -11.96
N LEU A 71 -4.39 -0.21 -10.80
CA LEU A 71 -3.58 -1.09 -9.95
C LEU A 71 -4.40 -2.21 -9.29
N LYS A 72 -5.65 -1.95 -8.89
CA LYS A 72 -6.57 -2.97 -8.37
C LYS A 72 -6.86 -4.03 -9.43
N GLU A 73 -7.09 -3.62 -10.68
CA GLU A 73 -7.31 -4.54 -11.79
C GLU A 73 -6.08 -5.42 -12.07
N LEU A 74 -4.88 -4.87 -11.97
CA LEU A 74 -3.62 -5.62 -12.13
C LEU A 74 -3.32 -6.56 -10.96
N ALA A 75 -3.71 -6.19 -9.74
CA ALA A 75 -3.58 -7.03 -8.55
C ALA A 75 -4.70 -8.09 -8.44
N GLY A 76 -5.77 -7.94 -9.24
CA GLY A 76 -6.96 -8.79 -9.28
C GLY A 76 -6.87 -9.91 -10.33
N LYS A 77 -5.89 -10.79 -10.16
CA LYS A 77 -6.04 -12.25 -10.39
C LYS A 77 -5.41 -12.99 -9.22
#